data_AF-A0A162ARU4-F1
#
_entry.id   AF-A0A162ARU4-F1
#
_cell.length_a   1.000
_cell.length_b   1.000
_cell.length_c   1.000
_cell.angle_alpha   90.00
_cell.angle_beta   90.00
_cell.angle_gamma   90.00
#
_symmetry.space_group_name_H-M   'P 1'
#
loop_
_entity.id
_entity.type
_entity.pdbx_description
1 polymer ?
#
loop_
_entity_poly.entity_id
_entity_poly.type
_entity_poly.pdbx_seq_one_letter_code
_entity_poly.pdbx_strand_id
1 'polypeptide(L)'
;MDKLVYFQRPEPTMPSTPYVITQPQARELLAHVDVPQILRKLFRDLAAGQAVQPAQQLVEFPQGAGDFINYLGVLAEDGVYGVKTSPYIVREQGPLVTAWTLLMSMQTGQPLLLCDAGELTTARTAATTAVAVDALAPLNARRLAIIGSGNVAQAHLHYVKGLRDWQSISLYSPSLNGKNPEALAQLKSLDPRLTLADSCEAAIQDADVIMLCTSSAGPVIDPSILSKPALITSISTNAPRAHEVPPQSLNDMQVFCDYRQTTPGSAGEMLIAAEQHGWDKRSIVGDLPDLLSEKVQRPDYDRPVFFRSIGLGLEDIALANALYRLQH
;
A
#
# COMPACT_ATOMS: atom_id res chain seq x y z
N MET A 1 13.91 33.59 -12.62
CA MET A 1 12.64 34.33 -12.70
C MET A 1 12.15 34.48 -11.27
N ASP A 2 12.41 35.64 -10.68
CA ASP A 2 12.00 35.96 -9.31
C ASP A 2 10.48 36.14 -9.25
N LYS A 3 9.79 35.27 -8.49
CA LYS A 3 8.38 35.45 -8.19
C LYS A 3 8.24 36.54 -7.11
N LEU A 4 7.95 37.76 -7.54
CA LEU A 4 7.44 38.81 -6.66
C LEU A 4 6.13 38.33 -6.02
N VAL A 5 6.12 38.15 -4.70
CA VAL A 5 4.93 37.80 -3.91
C VAL A 5 4.19 39.10 -3.55
N TYR A 6 3.07 39.36 -4.20
CA TYR A 6 2.13 40.40 -3.78
C TYR A 6 1.17 39.81 -2.74
N PHE A 7 1.21 40.31 -1.50
CA PHE A 7 0.21 39.99 -0.49
C PHE A 7 -1.09 40.74 -0.81
N GLN A 8 -2.08 40.06 -1.38
CA GLN A 8 -3.44 40.59 -1.51
C GLN A 8 -4.16 40.58 -0.15
N ARG A 9 -5.05 41.55 0.08
CA ARG A 9 -5.86 41.66 1.32
C ARG A 9 -6.81 40.46 1.44
N PRO A 10 -7.09 39.97 2.66
CA PRO A 10 -7.96 38.81 2.86
C PRO A 10 -9.42 39.12 2.45
N GLU A 11 -9.97 38.28 1.58
CA GLU A 11 -11.41 38.15 1.33
C GLU A 11 -12.14 37.54 2.56
N PRO A 12 -13.49 37.62 2.65
CA PRO A 12 -14.23 37.30 3.87
C PRO A 12 -13.88 35.93 4.45
N THR A 13 -13.70 35.89 5.77
CA THR A 13 -13.18 34.74 6.53
C THR A 13 -14.11 33.54 6.45
N MET A 14 -13.82 32.62 5.53
CA MET A 14 -14.22 31.22 5.66
C MET A 14 -13.65 30.70 6.99
N PRO A 15 -14.38 29.86 7.75
CA PRO A 15 -13.88 29.31 9.00
C PRO A 15 -12.53 28.63 8.76
N SER A 16 -11.51 29.05 9.53
CA SER A 16 -10.10 28.66 9.33
C SER A 16 -9.76 27.25 9.83
N THR A 17 -10.71 26.56 10.44
CA THR A 17 -10.50 25.25 11.07
C THR A 17 -10.91 24.15 10.09
N PRO A 18 -10.01 23.19 9.77
CA PRO A 18 -10.40 22.06 8.93
C PRO A 18 -11.49 21.22 9.60
N TYR A 19 -12.29 20.53 8.80
CA TYR A 19 -13.14 19.47 9.32
C TYR A 19 -12.25 18.38 9.95
N VAL A 20 -12.70 17.75 11.04
CA VAL A 20 -11.92 16.70 11.72
C VAL A 20 -12.69 15.39 11.64
N ILE A 21 -12.05 14.38 11.05
CA ILE A 21 -12.57 13.01 11.01
C ILE A 21 -11.77 12.14 11.98
N THR A 22 -12.46 11.59 12.96
CA THR A 22 -11.90 10.60 13.89
C THR A 22 -11.85 9.21 13.27
N GLN A 23 -11.07 8.30 13.86
CA GLN A 23 -10.95 6.93 13.37
C GLN A 23 -12.32 6.19 13.20
N PRO A 24 -13.28 6.24 14.15
CA PRO A 24 -14.58 5.60 13.96
C PRO A 24 -15.38 6.19 12.79
N GLN A 25 -15.36 7.52 12.64
CA GLN A 25 -16.02 8.20 11.53
C GLN A 25 -15.37 7.83 10.18
N ALA A 26 -14.04 7.75 10.12
CA ALA A 26 -13.33 7.31 8.92
C ALA A 26 -13.75 5.89 8.51
N ARG A 27 -13.86 4.97 9.48
CA ARG A 27 -14.33 3.60 9.23
C ARG A 27 -15.73 3.57 8.64
N GLU A 28 -16.66 4.33 9.20
CA GLU A 28 -18.04 4.40 8.72
C GLU A 28 -18.11 4.97 7.31
N LEU A 29 -17.41 6.09 7.05
CA LEU A 29 -17.41 6.73 5.73
C LEU A 29 -16.72 5.87 4.65
N LEU A 30 -15.70 5.09 5.00
CA LEU A 30 -15.04 4.17 4.07
C LEU A 30 -15.99 3.10 3.52
N ALA A 31 -17.05 2.74 4.26
CA ALA A 31 -18.06 1.80 3.77
C ALA A 31 -18.93 2.38 2.63
N HIS A 32 -18.86 3.68 2.40
CA HIS A 32 -19.65 4.41 1.40
C HIS A 32 -18.83 4.85 0.17
N VAL A 33 -17.56 4.42 0.05
CA VAL A 33 -16.71 4.74 -1.11
C VAL A 33 -16.16 3.48 -1.78
N ASP A 34 -15.97 3.55 -3.09
CA ASP A 34 -15.28 2.52 -3.86
C ASP A 34 -13.76 2.82 -3.87
N VAL A 35 -13.07 2.29 -2.86
CA VAL A 35 -11.62 2.51 -2.67
C VAL A 35 -10.80 2.05 -3.91
N PRO A 36 -10.99 0.82 -4.46
CA PRO A 36 -10.29 0.43 -5.69
C PRO A 36 -10.51 1.39 -6.86
N GLN A 37 -11.74 1.87 -7.07
CA GLN A 37 -12.01 2.79 -8.18
C GLN A 37 -11.35 4.16 -7.97
N ILE A 38 -11.33 4.68 -6.74
CA ILE A 38 -10.59 5.90 -6.39
C ILE A 38 -9.11 5.75 -6.73
N LEU A 39 -8.50 4.62 -6.34
CA LEU A 39 -7.09 4.37 -6.61
C LEU A 39 -6.81 4.17 -8.11
N ARG A 40 -7.73 3.55 -8.87
CA ARG A 40 -7.59 3.44 -10.33
C ARG A 40 -7.60 4.80 -11.01
N LYS A 41 -8.49 5.70 -10.59
CA LYS A 41 -8.47 7.09 -11.09
C LYS A 41 -7.14 7.75 -10.76
N LEU A 42 -6.72 7.67 -9.50
CA LEU A 42 -5.46 8.25 -9.01
C LEU A 42 -4.24 7.87 -9.85
N PHE A 43 -4.05 6.58 -10.11
CA PHE A 43 -2.89 6.12 -10.86
C PHE A 43 -2.95 6.51 -12.34
N ARG A 44 -4.16 6.62 -12.93
CA ARG A 44 -4.34 7.18 -14.28
C ARG A 44 -4.04 8.68 -14.31
N ASP A 45 -4.46 9.44 -13.30
CA ASP A 45 -4.14 10.86 -13.19
C ASP A 45 -2.62 11.06 -13.06
N LEU A 46 -1.96 10.22 -12.27
CA LEU A 46 -0.50 10.21 -12.15
C LEU A 46 0.16 9.90 -13.51
N ALA A 47 -0.35 8.92 -14.26
CA ALA A 47 0.14 8.58 -15.59
C ALA A 47 -0.07 9.70 -16.64
N ALA A 48 -1.09 10.54 -16.44
CA ALA A 48 -1.45 11.68 -17.27
C ALA A 48 -0.78 13.00 -16.83
N GLY A 49 0.03 12.98 -15.76
CA GLY A 49 0.65 14.18 -15.20
C GLY A 49 -0.31 15.12 -14.48
N GLN A 50 -1.50 14.62 -14.11
CA GLN A 50 -2.53 15.32 -13.33
C GLN A 50 -2.48 15.01 -11.83
N ALA A 51 -1.52 14.19 -11.41
CA ALA A 51 -1.16 14.00 -10.01
C ALA A 51 0.36 14.08 -9.83
N VAL A 52 0.80 14.41 -8.62
CA VAL A 52 2.23 14.46 -8.27
C VAL A 52 2.47 13.63 -7.03
N GLN A 53 3.41 12.68 -7.13
CA GLN A 53 3.90 11.87 -6.01
C GLN A 53 5.38 12.15 -5.73
N PRO A 54 5.71 12.98 -4.73
CA PRO A 54 7.07 13.13 -4.24
C PRO A 54 7.54 11.87 -3.49
N ALA A 55 8.86 11.74 -3.30
CA ALA A 55 9.40 10.74 -2.38
C ALA A 55 8.94 11.02 -0.94
N GLN A 56 8.74 9.95 -0.17
CA GLN A 56 8.47 10.05 1.27
C GLN A 56 9.66 10.70 1.99
N GLN A 57 9.38 11.46 3.05
CA GLN A 57 10.39 12.14 3.84
C GLN A 57 10.44 11.55 5.24
N LEU A 58 11.52 10.82 5.54
CA LEU A 58 11.83 10.34 6.88
C LEU A 58 12.55 11.45 7.67
N VAL A 59 12.08 11.71 8.89
CA VAL A 59 12.71 12.63 9.83
C VAL A 59 12.87 11.94 11.17
N GLU A 60 14.12 11.75 11.60
CA GLU A 60 14.44 11.11 12.86
C GLU A 60 14.29 12.08 14.04
N PHE A 61 13.75 11.59 15.15
CA PHE A 61 13.83 12.30 16.41
C PHE A 61 15.24 12.19 17.01
N PRO A 62 15.71 13.22 17.74
CA PRO A 62 16.98 13.14 18.44
C PRO A 62 17.06 11.91 19.36
N GLN A 63 18.28 11.40 19.55
CA GLN A 63 18.59 10.35 20.52
C GLN A 63 17.87 9.00 20.26
N GLY A 64 17.43 8.75 19.02
CA GLY A 64 16.75 7.50 18.67
C GLY A 64 15.37 7.36 19.30
N ALA A 65 14.71 8.47 19.67
CA ALA A 65 13.38 8.47 20.28
C ALA A 65 12.25 8.07 19.31
N GLY A 66 12.58 7.80 18.06
CA GLY A 66 11.66 7.47 16.98
C GLY A 66 11.90 8.31 15.75
N ASP A 67 10.88 8.38 14.90
CA ASP A 67 10.89 9.11 13.65
C ASP A 67 9.46 9.49 13.24
N PHE A 68 9.33 10.23 12.15
CA PHE A 68 8.10 10.29 11.40
C PHE A 68 8.37 10.28 9.91
N ILE A 69 7.43 9.71 9.15
CA ILE A 69 7.44 9.74 7.70
C ILE A 69 6.31 10.63 7.22
N ASN A 70 6.65 11.61 6.39
CA ASN A 70 5.68 12.41 5.64
C ASN A 70 5.48 11.83 4.24
N TYR A 71 4.21 11.61 3.90
CA TYR A 71 3.76 11.18 2.59
C TYR A 71 2.99 12.31 1.94
N LEU A 72 3.55 12.91 0.90
CA LEU A 72 2.97 14.05 0.19
C LEU A 72 2.27 13.60 -1.09
N GLY A 73 1.37 14.46 -1.59
CA GLY A 73 0.77 14.28 -2.90
C GLY A 73 -0.08 15.46 -3.34
N VAL A 74 -0.34 15.52 -4.64
CA VAL A 74 -1.18 16.55 -5.29
C VAL A 74 -2.14 15.86 -6.26
N LEU A 75 -3.43 16.15 -6.16
CA LEU A 75 -4.47 15.73 -7.10
C LEU A 75 -4.98 16.99 -7.82
N ALA A 76 -4.39 17.29 -8.98
CA ALA A 76 -4.58 18.58 -9.64
C ALA A 76 -6.01 18.75 -10.17
N GLU A 77 -6.60 17.72 -10.76
CA GLU A 77 -8.00 17.75 -11.23
C GLU A 77 -8.99 17.95 -10.07
N ASP A 78 -8.69 17.36 -8.91
CA ASP A 78 -9.52 17.50 -7.73
C ASP A 78 -9.25 18.81 -6.98
N GLY A 79 -8.22 19.54 -7.37
CA GLY A 79 -7.90 20.83 -6.78
C GLY A 79 -7.40 20.74 -5.35
N VAL A 80 -6.79 19.63 -4.95
CA VAL A 80 -6.34 19.39 -3.58
C VAL A 80 -4.89 18.89 -3.53
N TYR A 81 -4.23 19.20 -2.42
CA TYR A 81 -2.94 18.62 -2.05
C TYR A 81 -2.95 18.30 -0.57
N GLY A 82 -1.97 17.53 -0.11
CA GLY A 82 -1.94 17.18 1.31
C GLY A 82 -0.68 16.49 1.76
N VAL A 83 -0.72 16.10 3.02
CA VAL A 83 0.32 15.31 3.66
C VAL A 83 -0.31 14.34 4.65
N LYS A 84 0.09 13.07 4.59
CA LYS A 84 -0.03 12.18 5.73
C LYS A 84 1.26 12.23 6.52
N THR A 85 1.17 12.45 7.83
CA THR A 85 2.30 12.29 8.75
C THR A 85 2.07 11.06 9.61
N SER A 86 3.09 10.20 9.71
CA SER A 86 3.02 8.93 10.43
C SER A 86 4.22 8.78 11.36
N PRO A 87 4.13 9.25 12.62
CA PRO A 87 5.18 9.07 13.61
C PRO A 87 5.28 7.61 14.08
N TYR A 88 6.52 7.15 14.26
CA TYR A 88 6.90 5.99 15.05
C TYR A 88 7.59 6.49 16.32
N ILE A 89 7.00 6.23 17.49
CA ILE A 89 7.51 6.71 18.78
C ILE A 89 7.99 5.52 19.59
N VAL A 90 9.27 5.54 19.97
CA VAL A 90 9.86 4.51 20.84
C VAL A 90 9.36 4.73 22.28
N ARG A 91 8.79 3.69 22.89
CA ARG A 91 8.30 3.72 24.28
C ARG A 91 8.65 2.41 24.99
N GLU A 92 8.65 2.44 26.32
CA GLU A 92 8.92 1.26 27.15
C GLU A 92 7.89 0.14 26.94
N GLN A 93 6.62 0.49 26.69
CA GLN A 93 5.55 -0.49 26.43
C GLN A 93 5.56 -1.05 24.99
N GLY A 94 6.57 -0.70 24.20
CA GLY A 94 6.62 -0.97 22.76
C GLY A 94 6.33 0.27 21.93
N PRO A 95 6.68 0.25 20.64
CA PRO A 95 6.54 1.42 19.79
C PRO A 95 5.07 1.78 19.56
N LEU A 96 4.80 3.09 19.51
CA LEU A 96 3.51 3.62 19.07
C LEU A 96 3.64 4.14 17.64
N VAL A 97 2.74 3.69 16.76
CA VAL A 97 2.54 4.28 15.43
C VAL A 97 1.18 4.95 15.40
N THR A 98 1.14 6.22 15.00
CA THR A 98 -0.10 6.93 14.67
C THR A 98 0.03 7.53 13.28
N ALA A 99 -1.08 7.96 12.67
CA ALA A 99 -1.03 8.69 11.42
C ALA A 99 -2.22 9.62 11.26
N TRP A 100 -1.98 10.80 10.68
CA TRP A 100 -3.00 11.79 10.36
C TRP A 100 -2.76 12.37 8.96
N THR A 101 -3.84 12.58 8.21
CA THR A 101 -3.82 13.20 6.88
C THR A 101 -4.42 14.60 6.93
N LEU A 102 -3.65 15.60 6.51
CA LEU A 102 -4.11 16.96 6.28
C LEU A 102 -4.35 17.17 4.77
N LEU A 103 -5.58 17.56 4.42
CA LEU A 103 -6.00 17.92 3.07
C LEU A 103 -6.13 19.45 2.96
N MET A 104 -5.60 20.01 1.87
CA MET A 104 -5.53 21.45 1.60
C MET A 104 -6.15 21.75 0.23
N SER A 105 -6.84 22.89 0.11
CA SER A 105 -7.30 23.40 -1.19
C SER A 105 -6.16 24.01 -1.98
N MET A 106 -6.00 23.63 -3.25
CA MET A 106 -5.09 24.28 -4.18
C MET A 106 -5.57 25.68 -4.61
N GLN A 107 -6.87 25.98 -4.49
CA GLN A 107 -7.42 27.27 -4.89
C GLN A 107 -7.24 28.33 -3.81
N THR A 108 -7.52 27.98 -2.55
CA THR A 108 -7.54 28.95 -1.44
C THR A 108 -6.36 28.82 -0.49
N GLY A 109 -5.60 27.72 -0.58
CA GLY A 109 -4.55 27.39 0.39
C GLY A 109 -5.07 27.09 1.80
N GLN A 110 -6.39 27.00 1.99
CA GLN A 110 -7.01 26.73 3.29
C GLN A 110 -7.05 25.23 3.59
N PRO A 111 -6.95 24.85 4.88
CA PRO A 111 -7.09 23.46 5.30
C PRO A 111 -8.55 23.03 5.18
N LEU A 112 -8.78 21.89 4.54
CA LEU A 112 -10.11 21.33 4.30
C LEU A 112 -10.47 20.27 5.33
N LEU A 113 -9.54 19.33 5.58
CA LEU A 113 -9.78 18.15 6.40
C LEU A 113 -8.50 17.76 7.15
N LEU A 114 -8.66 17.41 8.43
CA LEU A 114 -7.69 16.66 9.23
C LEU A 114 -8.32 15.32 9.61
N CYS A 115 -7.80 14.22 9.05
CA CYS A 115 -8.37 12.88 9.20
C CYS A 115 -7.40 11.95 9.91
N ASP A 116 -7.89 11.20 10.89
CA ASP A 116 -7.15 10.02 11.37
C ASP A 116 -6.92 9.06 10.20
N ALA A 117 -5.68 8.63 9.99
CA ALA A 117 -5.29 7.89 8.80
C ALA A 117 -5.14 6.39 9.03
N GLY A 118 -5.48 5.86 10.22
CA GLY A 118 -5.31 4.44 10.53
C GLY A 118 -6.17 3.52 9.65
N GLU A 119 -7.46 3.82 9.56
CA GLU A 119 -8.39 3.07 8.69
C GLU A 119 -8.11 3.33 7.21
N LEU A 120 -7.78 4.58 6.85
CA LEU A 120 -7.40 4.95 5.49
C LEU A 120 -6.18 4.15 5.03
N THR A 121 -5.12 4.09 5.84
CA THR A 121 -3.90 3.34 5.55
C THR A 121 -4.19 1.86 5.34
N THR A 122 -5.04 1.27 6.19
CA THR A 122 -5.42 -0.14 6.04
C THR A 122 -6.18 -0.38 4.72
N ALA A 123 -7.20 0.44 4.45
CA ALA A 123 -8.03 0.32 3.26
C ALA A 123 -7.22 0.55 1.97
N ARG A 124 -6.48 1.66 1.88
CA ARG A 124 -5.69 2.01 0.70
C ARG A 124 -4.57 1.01 0.43
N THR A 125 -3.86 0.52 1.45
CA THR A 125 -2.78 -0.46 1.25
C THR A 125 -3.33 -1.74 0.62
N ALA A 126 -4.43 -2.25 1.18
CA ALA A 126 -5.08 -3.46 0.67
C ALA A 126 -5.69 -3.26 -0.72
N ALA A 127 -6.33 -2.12 -0.97
CA ALA A 127 -6.93 -1.81 -2.26
C ALA A 127 -5.88 -1.54 -3.35
N THR A 128 -4.74 -0.92 -3.03
CA THR A 128 -3.61 -0.77 -3.97
C THR A 128 -3.09 -2.14 -4.39
N THR A 129 -2.87 -3.05 -3.44
CA THR A 129 -2.50 -4.44 -3.77
C THR A 129 -3.58 -5.13 -4.60
N ALA A 130 -4.86 -4.92 -4.30
CA ALA A 130 -5.96 -5.49 -5.08
C ALA A 130 -5.99 -4.96 -6.53
N VAL A 131 -5.73 -3.68 -6.74
CA VAL A 131 -5.57 -3.08 -8.07
C VAL A 131 -4.38 -3.69 -8.82
N ALA A 132 -3.26 -3.92 -8.12
CA ALA A 132 -2.10 -4.60 -8.68
C ALA A 132 -2.39 -6.07 -9.03
N VAL A 133 -3.05 -6.82 -8.15
CA VAL A 133 -3.49 -8.20 -8.40
C VAL A 133 -4.40 -8.25 -9.61
N ASP A 134 -5.37 -7.33 -9.72
CA ASP A 134 -6.24 -7.31 -10.89
C ASP A 134 -5.46 -7.03 -12.18
N ALA A 135 -4.51 -6.09 -12.14
CA ALA A 135 -3.68 -5.76 -13.30
C ALA A 135 -2.70 -6.88 -13.68
N LEU A 136 -2.12 -7.60 -12.72
CA LEU A 136 -0.99 -8.49 -12.94
C LEU A 136 -1.35 -9.98 -12.91
N ALA A 137 -2.27 -10.42 -12.05
CA ALA A 137 -2.56 -11.84 -11.84
C ALA A 137 -3.11 -12.51 -13.12
N PRO A 138 -2.80 -13.80 -13.37
CA PRO A 138 -3.38 -14.52 -14.49
C PRO A 138 -4.92 -14.42 -14.46
N LEU A 139 -5.54 -14.26 -15.64
CA LEU A 139 -7.00 -14.14 -15.73
C LEU A 139 -7.73 -15.38 -15.22
N ASN A 140 -7.09 -16.55 -15.35
CA ASN A 140 -7.59 -17.84 -14.90
C ASN A 140 -7.04 -18.26 -13.52
N ALA A 141 -6.46 -17.33 -12.74
CA ALA A 141 -5.98 -17.61 -11.40
C ALA A 141 -7.12 -18.13 -10.50
N ARG A 142 -6.82 -19.17 -9.72
CA ARG A 142 -7.78 -19.93 -8.88
C ARG A 142 -7.28 -20.13 -7.46
N ARG A 143 -5.99 -19.98 -7.19
CA ARG A 143 -5.37 -20.26 -5.89
C ARG A 143 -4.70 -19.02 -5.33
N LEU A 144 -5.18 -18.56 -4.18
CA LEU A 144 -4.64 -17.41 -3.46
C LEU A 144 -3.98 -17.87 -2.16
N ALA A 145 -2.76 -17.42 -1.91
CA ALA A 145 -2.09 -17.57 -0.62
C ALA A 145 -1.91 -16.21 0.04
N ILE A 146 -2.15 -16.14 1.35
CA ILE A 146 -1.95 -14.94 2.17
C ILE A 146 -1.00 -15.27 3.31
N ILE A 147 0.14 -14.57 3.36
CA ILE A 147 1.11 -14.73 4.46
C ILE A 147 0.96 -13.54 5.39
N GLY A 148 0.45 -13.81 6.60
CA GLY A 148 0.00 -12.84 7.59
C GLY A 148 -1.46 -13.04 7.97
N SER A 149 -1.81 -12.75 9.22
CA SER A 149 -3.19 -12.89 9.75
C SER A 149 -3.73 -11.63 10.44
N GLY A 150 -2.97 -10.53 10.39
CA GLY A 150 -3.35 -9.26 11.02
C GLY A 150 -4.43 -8.51 10.23
N ASN A 151 -4.82 -7.33 10.73
CA ASN A 151 -5.87 -6.51 10.12
C ASN A 151 -5.60 -6.19 8.64
N VAL A 152 -4.35 -5.92 8.29
CA VAL A 152 -3.95 -5.65 6.90
C VAL A 152 -4.17 -6.88 6.01
N ALA A 153 -3.83 -8.09 6.46
CA ALA A 153 -4.08 -9.32 5.69
C ALA A 153 -5.58 -9.58 5.48
N GLN A 154 -6.39 -9.31 6.50
CA GLN A 154 -7.86 -9.43 6.40
C GLN A 154 -8.45 -8.38 5.44
N ALA A 155 -7.94 -7.15 5.45
CA ALA A 155 -8.31 -6.12 4.49
C ALA A 155 -7.91 -6.51 3.06
N HIS A 156 -6.72 -7.11 2.87
CA HIS A 156 -6.30 -7.62 1.56
C HIS A 156 -7.28 -8.68 1.07
N LEU A 157 -7.62 -9.68 1.89
CA LEU A 157 -8.64 -10.68 1.55
C LEU A 157 -9.97 -10.01 1.17
N HIS A 158 -10.43 -9.01 1.93
CA HIS A 158 -11.66 -8.29 1.66
C HIS A 158 -11.70 -7.71 0.23
N TYR A 159 -10.62 -7.07 -0.22
CA TYR A 159 -10.57 -6.46 -1.56
C TYR A 159 -10.27 -7.45 -2.69
N VAL A 160 -9.55 -8.56 -2.44
CA VAL A 160 -9.19 -9.49 -3.52
C VAL A 160 -10.14 -10.67 -3.71
N LYS A 161 -10.96 -11.02 -2.71
CA LYS A 161 -11.79 -12.25 -2.73
C LYS A 161 -12.78 -12.36 -3.91
N GLY A 162 -13.08 -11.24 -4.57
CA GLY A 162 -13.96 -11.18 -5.75
C GLY A 162 -13.25 -10.95 -7.09
N LEU A 163 -11.93 -10.78 -7.12
CA LEU A 163 -11.20 -10.40 -8.33
C LEU A 163 -10.98 -11.56 -9.31
N ARG A 164 -11.00 -12.79 -8.83
CA ARG A 164 -10.85 -14.01 -9.63
C ARG A 164 -11.78 -15.09 -9.10
N ASP A 165 -11.95 -16.14 -9.89
CA ASP A 165 -12.68 -17.34 -9.51
C ASP A 165 -11.83 -18.21 -8.57
N TRP A 166 -11.57 -17.70 -7.36
CA TRP A 166 -10.77 -18.43 -6.37
C TRP A 166 -11.49 -19.72 -5.99
N GLN A 167 -10.80 -20.84 -6.20
CA GLN A 167 -11.21 -22.18 -5.79
C GLN A 167 -10.64 -22.56 -4.42
N SER A 168 -9.52 -21.94 -4.04
CA SER A 168 -8.91 -22.11 -2.71
C SER A 168 -8.21 -20.83 -2.26
N ILE A 169 -8.36 -20.49 -0.98
CA ILE A 169 -7.62 -19.41 -0.33
C ILE A 169 -6.90 -20.02 0.87
N SER A 170 -5.57 -19.99 0.89
CA SER A 170 -4.76 -20.41 2.02
C SER A 170 -4.26 -19.19 2.80
N LEU A 171 -4.22 -19.31 4.12
CA LEU A 171 -3.63 -18.28 4.99
C LEU A 171 -2.70 -18.92 6.00
N TYR A 172 -1.50 -18.36 6.12
CA TYR A 172 -0.52 -18.76 7.12
C TYR A 172 0.01 -17.54 7.87
N SER A 173 0.26 -17.70 9.17
CA SER A 173 1.04 -16.77 9.97
C SER A 173 1.65 -17.53 11.15
N PRO A 174 2.89 -17.24 11.57
CA PRO A 174 3.43 -17.78 12.81
C PRO A 174 2.53 -17.50 14.02
N SER A 175 1.82 -16.37 14.01
CA SER A 175 0.87 -15.98 15.07
C SER A 175 -0.42 -16.79 15.10
N LEU A 176 -0.65 -17.72 14.16
CA LEU A 176 -1.76 -18.66 14.26
C LEU A 176 -1.52 -19.66 15.40
N ASN A 177 -0.26 -20.03 15.62
CA ASN A 177 0.14 -20.87 16.73
C ASN A 177 -0.12 -20.12 18.04
N GLY A 178 -1.02 -20.65 18.87
CA GLY A 178 -1.41 -20.05 20.14
C GLY A 178 -2.63 -19.11 20.09
N LYS A 179 -3.25 -18.89 18.92
CA LYS A 179 -4.58 -18.26 18.88
C LYS A 179 -5.63 -19.18 19.51
N ASN A 180 -6.55 -18.58 20.27
CA ASN A 180 -7.68 -19.32 20.82
C ASN A 180 -8.63 -19.81 19.69
N PRO A 181 -9.46 -20.83 19.95
CA PRO A 181 -10.38 -21.37 18.94
C PRO A 181 -11.34 -20.33 18.34
N GLU A 182 -11.78 -19.35 19.12
CA GLU A 182 -12.68 -18.28 18.67
C GLU A 182 -12.02 -17.38 17.62
N ALA A 183 -10.78 -16.95 17.85
CA ALA A 183 -10.03 -16.13 16.90
C ALA A 183 -9.73 -16.90 15.60
N LEU A 184 -9.45 -18.20 15.68
CA LEU A 184 -9.30 -19.06 14.51
C LEU A 184 -10.62 -19.21 13.74
N ALA A 185 -11.74 -19.36 14.44
CA ALA A 185 -13.07 -19.43 13.85
C ALA A 185 -13.46 -18.11 13.16
N GLN A 186 -13.12 -16.96 13.77
CA GLN A 186 -13.34 -15.64 13.17
C GLN A 186 -12.53 -15.44 11.90
N LEU A 187 -11.27 -15.90 11.85
CA LEU A 187 -10.50 -15.85 10.61
C LEU A 187 -11.16 -16.71 9.52
N LYS A 188 -11.52 -17.96 9.85
CA LYS A 188 -12.17 -18.87 8.90
C LYS A 188 -13.51 -18.37 8.38
N SER A 189 -14.24 -17.53 9.15
CA SER A 189 -15.51 -16.98 8.71
C SER A 189 -15.40 -15.83 7.71
N LEU A 190 -14.18 -15.32 7.44
CA LEU A 190 -13.96 -14.23 6.48
C LEU A 190 -14.31 -14.63 5.03
N ASP A 191 -14.08 -15.89 4.66
CA ASP A 191 -14.44 -16.46 3.36
C ASP A 191 -14.57 -17.99 3.48
N PRO A 192 -15.63 -18.62 2.94
CA PRO A 192 -15.82 -20.08 3.04
C PRO A 192 -14.74 -20.90 2.33
N ARG A 193 -13.96 -20.30 1.43
CA ARG A 193 -12.85 -20.95 0.71
C ARG A 193 -11.52 -20.85 1.47
N LEU A 194 -11.51 -20.15 2.61
CA LEU A 194 -10.32 -19.89 3.39
C LEU A 194 -9.94 -21.09 4.27
N THR A 195 -8.73 -21.58 4.08
CA THR A 195 -8.09 -22.58 4.94
C THR A 195 -6.90 -21.95 5.67
N LEU A 196 -6.74 -22.33 6.94
CA LEU A 196 -5.54 -21.96 7.70
C LEU A 196 -4.52 -23.07 7.49
N ALA A 197 -3.38 -22.73 6.89
CA ALA A 197 -2.31 -23.68 6.61
C ALA A 197 -1.38 -23.84 7.83
N ASP A 198 -0.75 -25.02 7.94
CA ASP A 198 0.14 -25.34 9.07
C ASP A 198 1.57 -24.79 8.90
N SER A 199 1.97 -24.47 7.66
CA SER A 199 3.27 -23.88 7.34
C SER A 199 3.18 -22.88 6.18
N CYS A 200 4.22 -22.07 6.01
CA CYS A 200 4.33 -21.12 4.91
C CYS A 200 4.37 -21.85 3.56
N GLU A 201 5.17 -22.92 3.48
CA GLU A 201 5.34 -23.77 2.30
C GLU A 201 4.01 -24.42 1.91
N ALA A 202 3.25 -24.94 2.88
CA ALA A 202 1.93 -25.50 2.63
C ALA A 202 0.94 -24.46 2.12
N ALA A 203 1.05 -23.20 2.58
CA ALA A 203 0.17 -22.12 2.10
C ALA A 203 0.47 -21.72 0.66
N ILE A 204 1.75 -21.61 0.28
CA ILE A 204 2.14 -21.12 -1.05
C ILE A 204 2.16 -22.21 -2.14
N GLN A 205 2.02 -23.48 -1.76
CA GLN A 205 2.01 -24.61 -2.69
C GLN A 205 0.97 -24.40 -3.81
N ASP A 206 1.45 -24.39 -5.05
CA ASP A 206 0.67 -24.20 -6.29
C ASP A 206 -0.16 -22.90 -6.36
N ALA A 207 0.13 -21.91 -5.52
CA ALA A 207 -0.55 -20.62 -5.55
C ALA A 207 -0.35 -19.91 -6.89
N ASP A 208 -1.39 -19.25 -7.39
CA ASP A 208 -1.30 -18.34 -8.54
C ASP A 208 -0.91 -16.93 -8.09
N VAL A 209 -1.37 -16.55 -6.89
CA VAL A 209 -1.11 -15.26 -6.25
C VAL A 209 -0.73 -15.50 -4.80
N ILE A 210 0.37 -14.89 -4.35
CA ILE A 210 0.90 -14.93 -2.99
C ILE A 210 0.97 -13.48 -2.49
N MET A 211 0.17 -13.16 -1.48
CA MET A 211 0.18 -11.84 -0.84
C MET A 211 0.96 -11.88 0.47
N LEU A 212 2.13 -11.24 0.49
CA LEU A 212 2.94 -11.06 1.69
C LEU A 212 2.42 -9.83 2.44
N CYS A 213 1.71 -10.10 3.54
CA CYS A 213 1.07 -9.12 4.41
C CYS A 213 1.69 -9.17 5.81
N THR A 214 3.02 -9.15 5.90
CA THR A 214 3.75 -9.35 7.17
C THR A 214 4.41 -8.07 7.69
N SER A 215 4.77 -8.09 8.97
CA SER A 215 5.64 -7.08 9.58
C SER A 215 7.10 -7.53 9.67
N SER A 216 7.50 -8.53 8.88
CA SER A 216 8.85 -9.08 8.93
C SER A 216 9.89 -8.05 8.44
N ALA A 217 11.02 -7.98 9.15
CA ALA A 217 12.18 -7.19 8.72
C ALA A 217 13.09 -7.96 7.74
N GLY A 218 12.84 -9.25 7.53
CA GLY A 218 13.62 -10.10 6.63
C GLY A 218 12.75 -11.07 5.83
N PRO A 219 13.37 -11.87 4.93
CA PRO A 219 12.65 -12.70 3.97
C PRO A 219 11.66 -13.64 4.63
N VAL A 220 10.46 -13.74 4.06
CA VAL A 220 9.36 -14.58 4.52
C VAL A 220 9.17 -15.79 3.61
N ILE A 221 9.40 -15.59 2.31
CA ILE A 221 9.41 -16.66 1.31
C ILE A 221 10.67 -16.54 0.45
N ASP A 222 11.15 -17.66 -0.06
CA ASP A 222 12.14 -17.70 -1.14
C ASP A 222 11.41 -18.07 -2.45
N PRO A 223 11.32 -17.16 -3.44
CA PRO A 223 10.64 -17.45 -4.70
C PRO A 223 11.19 -18.66 -5.46
N SER A 224 12.44 -19.09 -5.21
CA SER A 224 13.04 -20.25 -5.87
C SER A 224 12.41 -21.60 -5.48
N ILE A 225 11.69 -21.65 -4.36
CA ILE A 225 11.02 -22.88 -3.89
C ILE A 225 9.63 -23.07 -4.49
N LEU A 226 9.12 -22.08 -5.23
CA LEU A 226 7.79 -22.15 -5.82
C LEU A 226 7.71 -23.26 -6.87
N SER A 227 6.64 -24.05 -6.83
CA SER A 227 6.40 -25.13 -7.79
C SER A 227 6.17 -24.64 -9.23
N LYS A 228 5.81 -23.36 -9.38
CA LYS A 228 5.54 -22.68 -10.64
C LYS A 228 5.63 -21.15 -10.46
N PRO A 229 5.79 -20.38 -11.55
CA PRO A 229 5.64 -18.92 -11.51
C PRO A 229 4.29 -18.48 -10.90
N ALA A 230 4.36 -17.49 -10.01
CA ALA A 230 3.21 -16.89 -9.34
C ALA A 230 3.38 -15.37 -9.25
N LEU A 231 2.29 -14.66 -8.99
CA LEU A 231 2.33 -13.25 -8.59
C LEU A 231 2.63 -13.18 -7.11
N ILE A 232 3.71 -12.50 -6.73
CA ILE A 232 4.08 -12.23 -5.35
C ILE A 232 3.89 -10.74 -5.10
N THR A 233 2.99 -10.36 -4.20
CA THR A 233 2.84 -8.97 -3.78
C THR A 233 3.48 -8.76 -2.41
N SER A 234 4.26 -7.71 -2.25
CA SER A 234 4.88 -7.34 -0.97
C SER A 234 4.56 -5.89 -0.59
N ILE A 235 4.10 -5.72 0.65
CA ILE A 235 3.90 -4.41 1.27
C ILE A 235 5.00 -4.09 2.27
N SER A 236 5.59 -5.12 2.90
CA SER A 236 6.59 -5.05 3.97
C SER A 236 6.24 -4.04 5.09
N THR A 237 7.21 -3.79 5.97
CA THR A 237 7.15 -2.71 6.96
C THR A 237 8.01 -1.54 6.50
N ASN A 238 7.80 -0.36 7.10
CA ASN A 238 8.62 0.83 6.86
C ASN A 238 9.95 0.82 7.62
N ALA A 239 10.24 -0.26 8.37
CA ALA A 239 11.53 -0.38 9.03
C ALA A 239 12.67 -0.34 8.00
N PRO A 240 13.79 0.35 8.30
CA PRO A 240 14.89 0.49 7.36
C PRO A 240 15.35 -0.86 6.81
N ARG A 241 15.45 -0.95 5.48
CA ARG A 241 15.90 -2.15 4.74
C ARG A 241 15.03 -3.39 4.95
N ALA A 242 13.83 -3.26 5.52
CA ALA A 242 12.90 -4.38 5.61
C ALA A 242 12.47 -4.86 4.22
N HIS A 243 12.37 -6.18 4.09
CA HIS A 243 12.01 -6.86 2.86
C HIS A 243 11.42 -8.22 3.17
N GLU A 244 10.48 -8.68 2.34
CA GLU A 244 9.80 -9.97 2.54
C GLU A 244 10.27 -11.07 1.58
N VAL A 245 11.15 -10.74 0.62
CA VAL A 245 11.80 -11.69 -0.31
C VAL A 245 13.31 -11.44 -0.33
N PRO A 246 14.14 -12.48 -0.54
CA PRO A 246 15.59 -12.30 -0.61
C PRO A 246 15.95 -11.32 -1.74
N PRO A 247 16.74 -10.26 -1.48
CA PRO A 247 17.02 -9.21 -2.45
C PRO A 247 17.60 -9.71 -3.78
N GLN A 248 18.45 -10.74 -3.75
CA GLN A 248 19.02 -11.34 -4.95
C GLN A 248 17.95 -11.92 -5.92
N SER A 249 16.78 -12.31 -5.39
CA SER A 249 15.70 -12.91 -6.20
C SER A 249 15.13 -11.94 -7.21
N LEU A 250 15.30 -10.62 -7.03
CA LEU A 250 14.78 -9.62 -7.97
C LEU A 250 15.34 -9.80 -9.39
N ASN A 251 16.55 -10.35 -9.54
CA ASN A 251 17.15 -10.62 -10.85
C ASN A 251 16.40 -11.72 -11.63
N ASP A 252 15.73 -12.63 -10.93
CA ASP A 252 15.05 -13.79 -11.50
C ASP A 252 13.54 -13.57 -11.68
N MET A 253 13.04 -12.36 -11.40
CA MET A 253 11.62 -12.03 -11.43
C MET A 253 11.29 -10.93 -12.45
N GLN A 254 10.04 -10.89 -12.89
CA GLN A 254 9.48 -9.70 -13.55
C GLN A 254 9.02 -8.72 -12.47
N VAL A 255 9.73 -7.60 -12.30
CA VAL A 255 9.51 -6.66 -11.20
C VAL A 255 8.58 -5.51 -11.61
N PHE A 256 7.54 -5.31 -10.81
CA PHE A 256 6.58 -4.22 -10.87
C PHE A 256 6.50 -3.52 -9.50
N CYS A 257 6.00 -2.29 -9.49
CA CYS A 257 5.79 -1.55 -8.24
C CYS A 257 4.59 -0.60 -8.31
N ASP A 258 4.23 -0.01 -7.18
CA ASP A 258 3.24 1.07 -7.10
C ASP A 258 3.68 2.30 -7.93
N TYR A 259 4.91 2.80 -7.75
CA TYR A 259 5.43 3.93 -8.54
C TYR A 259 6.95 3.89 -8.76
N ARG A 260 7.39 3.71 -10.02
CA ARG A 260 8.80 3.46 -10.36
C ARG A 260 9.75 4.60 -10.00
N GLN A 261 9.24 5.83 -9.88
CA GLN A 261 10.07 7.00 -9.60
C GLN A 261 10.53 7.05 -8.14
N THR A 262 9.73 6.54 -7.19
CA THR A 262 10.00 6.65 -5.75
C THR A 262 10.31 5.32 -5.10
N THR A 263 9.65 4.24 -5.53
CA THR A 263 9.71 2.93 -4.87
C THR A 263 11.11 2.34 -4.76
N PRO A 264 11.97 2.38 -5.82
CA PRO A 264 13.31 1.82 -5.74
C PRO A 264 14.23 2.53 -4.75
N GLY A 265 13.93 3.77 -4.39
CA GLY A 265 14.69 4.55 -3.40
C GLY A 265 14.25 4.30 -1.96
N SER A 266 13.23 3.47 -1.72
CA SER A 266 12.63 3.23 -0.41
C SER A 266 12.45 1.76 -0.08
N ALA A 267 12.18 0.90 -1.08
CA ALA A 267 11.99 -0.52 -0.88
C ALA A 267 13.32 -1.20 -0.49
N GLY A 268 13.33 -1.89 0.65
CA GLY A 268 14.55 -2.47 1.22
C GLY A 268 15.23 -3.48 0.31
N GLU A 269 14.46 -4.41 -0.27
CA GLU A 269 14.99 -5.41 -1.19
C GLU A 269 15.57 -4.79 -2.46
N MET A 270 14.97 -3.72 -2.99
CA MET A 270 15.47 -3.04 -4.18
C MET A 270 16.79 -2.32 -3.89
N LEU A 271 16.91 -1.67 -2.73
CA LEU A 271 18.16 -1.04 -2.27
C LEU A 271 19.27 -2.07 -2.06
N ILE A 272 18.98 -3.14 -1.30
CA ILE A 272 19.97 -4.20 -1.03
C ILE A 272 20.40 -4.88 -2.34
N ALA A 273 19.46 -5.18 -3.24
CA ALA A 273 19.76 -5.83 -4.51
C ALA A 273 20.65 -4.97 -5.41
N ALA A 274 20.40 -3.65 -5.46
CA ALA A 274 21.24 -2.73 -6.20
C ALA A 274 22.65 -2.60 -5.63
N GLU A 275 22.77 -2.58 -4.30
CA GLU A 275 24.05 -2.46 -3.60
C GLU A 275 24.89 -3.75 -3.68
N GLN A 276 24.26 -4.93 -3.61
CA GLN A 276 24.95 -6.19 -3.30
C GLN A 276 24.79 -7.28 -4.38
N HIS A 277 23.79 -7.17 -5.25
CA HIS A 277 23.42 -8.25 -6.17
C HIS A 277 23.33 -7.81 -7.65
N GLY A 278 23.88 -6.63 -7.97
CA GLY A 278 23.94 -6.13 -9.35
C GLY A 278 22.58 -5.82 -9.98
N TRP A 279 21.52 -5.72 -9.18
CA TRP A 279 20.18 -5.42 -9.68
C TRP A 279 20.09 -3.94 -10.07
N ASP A 280 19.41 -3.65 -11.17
CA ASP A 280 19.23 -2.28 -11.65
C ASP A 280 17.75 -1.91 -11.62
N LYS A 281 17.39 -0.77 -11.02
CA LYS A 281 16.02 -0.25 -11.01
C LYS A 281 15.43 -0.04 -12.41
N ARG A 282 16.28 0.09 -13.45
CA ARG A 282 15.86 0.14 -14.86
C ARG A 282 15.25 -1.18 -15.35
N SER A 283 15.44 -2.28 -14.62
CA SER A 283 14.82 -3.59 -14.90
C SER A 283 13.35 -3.67 -14.48
N ILE A 284 12.81 -2.67 -13.77
CA ILE A 284 11.38 -2.60 -13.45
C ILE A 284 10.59 -2.52 -14.76
N VAL A 285 9.71 -3.50 -14.96
CA VAL A 285 8.93 -3.66 -16.19
C VAL A 285 7.84 -2.60 -16.26
N GLY A 286 7.05 -2.47 -15.20
CA GLY A 286 5.85 -1.63 -15.12
C GLY A 286 5.65 -1.05 -13.72
N ASP A 287 4.86 0.00 -13.62
CA ASP A 287 4.24 0.40 -12.35
C ASP A 287 2.71 0.55 -12.51
N LEU A 288 1.98 0.87 -11.44
CA LEU A 288 0.52 1.00 -11.52
C LEU A 288 0.04 2.07 -12.51
N PRO A 289 0.64 3.27 -12.60
CA PRO A 289 0.36 4.24 -13.66
C PRO A 289 0.49 3.64 -15.07
N ASP A 290 1.58 2.93 -15.35
CA ASP A 290 1.82 2.30 -16.65
C ASP A 290 0.83 1.18 -16.95
N LEU A 291 0.56 0.31 -15.97
CA LEU A 291 -0.36 -0.83 -16.11
C LEU A 291 -1.80 -0.37 -16.34
N LEU A 292 -2.28 0.61 -15.58
CA LEU A 292 -3.67 1.09 -15.63
C LEU A 292 -3.95 2.03 -16.82
N SER A 293 -2.88 2.45 -17.49
CA SER A 293 -2.92 3.24 -18.73
C SER A 293 -2.48 2.43 -19.95
N GLU A 294 -2.37 1.09 -19.81
CA GLU A 294 -2.03 0.16 -20.88
C GLU A 294 -0.70 0.47 -21.60
N LYS A 295 0.23 1.14 -20.92
CA LYS A 295 1.58 1.46 -21.43
C LYS A 295 2.53 0.27 -21.34
N VAL A 296 2.21 -0.70 -20.48
CA VAL A 296 2.96 -1.92 -20.25
C VAL A 296 2.02 -3.12 -20.32
N GLN A 297 2.48 -4.20 -20.93
CA GLN A 297 1.70 -5.43 -21.06
C GLN A 297 1.64 -6.21 -19.75
N ARG A 298 0.60 -7.04 -19.63
CA ARG A 298 0.53 -8.03 -18.57
C ARG A 298 1.67 -9.05 -18.68
N PRO A 299 2.19 -9.55 -17.55
CA PRO A 299 3.18 -10.61 -17.55
C PRO A 299 2.61 -11.91 -18.15
N ASP A 300 3.47 -12.66 -18.82
CA ASP A 300 3.17 -13.98 -19.42
C ASP A 300 3.41 -15.15 -18.45
N TYR A 301 4.01 -14.88 -17.29
CA TYR A 301 4.35 -15.86 -16.25
C TYR A 301 5.38 -16.91 -16.70
N ASP A 302 6.35 -16.53 -17.54
CA ASP A 302 7.54 -17.34 -17.81
C ASP A 302 8.46 -17.51 -16.58
N ARG A 303 8.42 -16.54 -15.67
CA ARG A 303 9.09 -16.50 -14.35
C ARG A 303 8.22 -15.78 -13.32
N PRO A 304 8.53 -15.87 -12.01
CA PRO A 304 7.71 -15.22 -10.99
C PRO A 304 7.59 -13.71 -11.22
N VAL A 305 6.43 -13.17 -10.88
CA VAL A 305 6.12 -11.74 -10.99
C VAL A 305 6.13 -11.15 -9.59
N PHE A 306 6.88 -10.08 -9.37
CA PHE A 306 6.94 -9.40 -8.09
C PHE A 306 6.30 -8.02 -8.18
N PHE A 307 5.34 -7.73 -7.32
CA PHE A 307 4.77 -6.40 -7.16
C PHE A 307 5.13 -5.85 -5.78
N ARG A 308 5.81 -4.70 -5.75
CA ARG A 308 6.18 -4.00 -4.52
C ARG A 308 5.36 -2.73 -4.31
N SER A 309 4.69 -2.62 -3.16
CA SER A 309 3.96 -1.40 -2.75
C SER A 309 4.54 -0.81 -1.47
N ILE A 310 5.22 0.33 -1.55
CA ILE A 310 5.71 1.07 -0.37
C ILE A 310 4.62 1.97 0.23
N GLY A 311 3.57 2.25 -0.54
CA GLY A 311 2.49 3.14 -0.15
C GLY A 311 2.81 4.60 -0.47
N LEU A 312 1.96 5.19 -1.27
CA LEU A 312 2.13 6.55 -1.79
C LEU A 312 1.25 7.54 -1.00
N GLY A 313 1.75 8.77 -0.80
CA GLY A 313 0.96 9.81 -0.11
C GLY A 313 -0.30 10.19 -0.87
N LEU A 314 -0.26 10.11 -2.19
CA LEU A 314 -1.41 10.24 -3.08
C LEU A 314 -2.58 9.33 -2.68
N GLU A 315 -2.30 8.08 -2.29
CA GLU A 315 -3.34 7.13 -1.89
C GLU A 315 -4.12 7.64 -0.67
N ASP A 316 -3.42 8.14 0.35
CA ASP A 316 -4.06 8.69 1.55
C ASP A 316 -4.82 10.00 1.26
N ILE A 317 -4.27 10.85 0.39
CA ILE A 317 -4.89 12.12 0.00
C ILE A 317 -6.17 11.89 -0.82
N ALA A 318 -6.18 10.88 -1.68
CA ALA A 318 -7.35 10.54 -2.47
C ALA A 318 -8.49 9.99 -1.63
N LEU A 319 -8.19 9.13 -0.66
CA LEU A 319 -9.21 8.67 0.28
C LEU A 319 -9.70 9.82 1.14
N ALA A 320 -8.81 10.65 1.70
CA ALA A 320 -9.20 11.82 2.48
C ALA A 320 -10.09 12.78 1.67
N ASN A 321 -9.77 13.04 0.40
CA ASN A 321 -10.59 13.84 -0.50
C ASN A 321 -11.96 13.19 -0.76
N ALA A 322 -12.01 11.87 -0.96
CA ALA A 322 -13.28 11.16 -1.14
C ALA A 322 -14.16 11.24 0.11
N LEU A 323 -13.58 11.10 1.31
CA LEU A 323 -14.33 11.25 2.57
C LEU A 323 -14.81 12.70 2.76
N TYR A 324 -13.99 13.69 2.41
CA TYR A 324 -14.35 15.11 2.46
C TYR A 324 -15.57 15.40 1.55
N ARG A 325 -15.57 14.88 0.32
CA ARG A 325 -16.67 15.04 -0.65
C ARG A 325 -17.93 14.25 -0.32
N LEU A 326 -17.90 13.31 0.62
CA LEU A 326 -19.14 12.69 1.12
C LEU A 326 -19.89 13.61 2.09
N GLN A 327 -19.19 14.58 2.68
CA GLN A 327 -19.75 15.51 3.65
C GLN A 327 -20.14 16.87 3.04
N HIS A 328 -19.77 17.11 1.77
CA HIS A 328 -19.91 18.38 1.06
C HIS A 328 -20.25 18.17 -0.41
#